data_AF-A0A1C7MH80-F1
#
_entry.id   AF-A0A1C7MH80-F1
#
_cell.length_a   1.000
_cell.length_b   1.000
_cell.length_c   1.000
_cell.angle_alpha   90.00
_cell.angle_beta   90.00
_cell.angle_gamma   90.00
#
_symmetry.space_group_name_H-M   'P 1'
#
loop_
_entity.id
_entity.type
_entity.pdbx_description
1 polymer ?
#
loop_
_entity_poly.entity_id
_entity_poly.type
_entity_poly.pdbx_seq_one_letter_code
_entity_poly.pdbx_strand_id
1 'polypeptide(L)'
;MFIHPFSIAHFPIITENGESRVFAQLLNLVPFLEQRLMTDCDEEEMSRVADFRGASSARSDDTKSLKGHILDWIGTPGEAFVPPIARNIKTNRGYHHEVTGSLLCPAGLNWADSNVKAQLRSGEMTVPGDQWPIFLYANNQYDPDDPWNGLLRSRLLVTAYKHIFTSPSSVDDETKATRAGNARIHGMTKVTAASIAYIATQVSMMSLSTVLNYSHGRYLTYSTSVLEFLDDINEKEDVDALLAWWNRHIFPGSATGARAPAKNSALAKLLERRKQKNNTAAAVST
;
A
#
# COMPACT_ATOMS: atom_id res chain seq x y z
N MET A 1 48.92 -6.73 -9.69
CA MET A 1 48.13 -7.96 -9.87
C MET A 1 46.73 -7.65 -9.39
N PHE A 2 45.76 -7.79 -10.28
CA PHE A 2 44.48 -7.07 -10.29
C PHE A 2 43.59 -7.40 -9.09
N ILE A 3 43.11 -6.34 -8.44
CA ILE A 3 41.98 -6.39 -7.51
C ILE A 3 40.73 -6.45 -8.39
N HIS A 4 39.99 -7.55 -8.32
CA HIS A 4 38.73 -7.74 -9.03
C HIS A 4 37.70 -6.70 -8.53
N PRO A 5 37.00 -5.99 -9.45
CA PRO A 5 35.90 -5.13 -9.07
C PRO A 5 34.71 -5.99 -8.60
N PHE A 6 34.12 -5.61 -7.47
CA PHE A 6 32.85 -6.13 -7.01
C PHE A 6 31.80 -5.95 -8.12
N SER A 7 31.28 -7.08 -8.59
CA SER A 7 30.25 -7.14 -9.63
C SER A 7 28.94 -6.57 -9.09
N ILE A 8 28.62 -5.34 -9.50
CA ILE A 8 27.29 -4.72 -9.35
C ILE A 8 26.38 -5.33 -10.41
N ALA A 9 26.06 -6.61 -10.26
CA ALA A 9 25.14 -7.30 -11.16
C ALA A 9 24.31 -8.26 -10.31
N HIS A 10 23.30 -7.73 -9.63
CA HIS A 10 22.05 -8.44 -9.26
C HIS A 10 20.99 -7.56 -8.56
N PHE A 11 21.09 -6.23 -8.61
CA PHE A 11 19.95 -5.37 -8.25
C PHE A 11 18.91 -5.42 -9.38
N PRO A 12 17.60 -5.58 -9.06
CA PRO A 12 16.55 -5.52 -10.06
C PRO A 12 16.57 -4.14 -10.72
N ILE A 13 16.28 -4.11 -12.02
CA ILE A 13 16.33 -2.94 -12.90
C ILE A 13 15.33 -1.90 -12.38
N ILE A 14 15.77 -1.02 -11.48
CA ILE A 14 15.16 0.28 -11.26
C ILE A 14 15.99 1.21 -12.14
N THR A 15 15.37 1.85 -13.12
CA THR A 15 16.09 2.83 -13.96
C THR A 15 16.72 3.89 -13.07
N GLU A 16 17.93 4.34 -13.40
CA GLU A 16 18.74 5.36 -12.69
C GLU A 16 17.93 6.64 -12.35
N ASN A 17 16.91 6.95 -13.16
CA ASN A 17 15.96 8.04 -12.96
C ASN A 17 15.01 7.83 -11.76
N GLY A 18 14.60 6.60 -11.49
CA GLY A 18 13.71 6.25 -10.37
C GLY A 18 14.41 6.35 -9.02
N GLU A 19 15.64 5.83 -8.93
CA GLU A 19 16.46 5.90 -7.72
C GLU A 19 16.80 7.36 -7.38
N SER A 20 17.20 8.15 -8.38
CA SER A 20 17.46 9.58 -8.24
C SER A 20 16.24 10.36 -7.76
N ARG A 21 15.04 10.00 -8.24
CA ARG A 21 13.77 10.61 -7.80
C ARG A 21 13.47 10.29 -6.34
N VAL A 22 13.60 9.03 -5.93
CA VAL A 22 13.38 8.60 -4.54
C VAL A 22 14.40 9.27 -3.61
N PHE A 23 15.66 9.33 -4.02
CA PHE A 23 16.72 10.00 -3.28
C PHE A 23 16.43 11.50 -3.11
N ALA A 24 16.05 12.21 -4.18
CA ALA A 24 15.68 13.62 -4.10
C ALA A 24 14.46 13.86 -3.20
N GLN A 25 13.46 12.97 -3.23
CA GLN A 25 12.32 13.04 -2.31
C GLN A 25 12.74 12.81 -0.85
N LEU A 26 13.66 11.88 -0.61
CA LEU A 26 14.19 11.59 0.72
C LEU A 26 14.92 12.81 1.32
N LEU A 27 15.76 13.47 0.52
CA LEU A 27 16.46 14.69 0.95
C LEU A 27 15.49 15.81 1.34
N ASN A 28 14.35 15.92 0.64
CA ASN A 28 13.30 16.89 0.97
C ASN A 28 12.53 16.53 2.24
N LEU A 29 12.39 15.22 2.55
CA LEU A 29 11.61 14.74 3.70
C LEU A 29 12.40 14.78 5.01
N VAL A 30 13.72 14.60 4.96
CA VAL A 30 14.58 14.55 6.14
C VAL A 30 15.48 15.79 6.17
N PRO A 31 15.17 16.79 7.01
CA PRO A 31 16.00 17.98 7.15
C PRO A 31 17.43 17.60 7.49
N PHE A 32 18.40 18.31 6.89
CA PHE A 32 19.85 18.11 7.09
C PHE A 32 20.41 16.78 6.60
N LEU A 33 19.61 15.90 5.99
CA LEU A 33 20.12 14.64 5.46
C LEU A 33 21.15 14.85 4.35
N GLU A 34 20.90 15.80 3.45
CA GLU A 34 21.84 16.13 2.37
C GLU A 34 23.17 16.62 2.94
N GLN A 35 23.13 17.59 3.85
CA GLN A 35 24.32 18.13 4.50
C GLN A 35 25.08 17.04 5.26
N ARG A 36 24.38 16.15 5.96
CA ARG A 36 24.99 15.06 6.71
C ARG A 36 25.66 14.04 5.80
N LEU A 37 25.02 13.65 4.69
CA LEU A 37 25.59 12.75 3.69
C LEU A 37 26.78 13.35 2.95
N MET A 38 26.77 14.66 2.70
CA MET A 38 27.79 15.34 1.88
C MET A 38 28.98 15.88 2.67
N THR A 39 28.86 16.06 3.99
CA THR A 39 29.89 16.77 4.79
C THR A 39 30.55 15.87 5.85
N ASP A 40 29.79 15.03 6.55
CA ASP A 40 30.24 14.36 7.79
C ASP A 40 29.84 12.87 7.85
N CYS A 41 29.69 12.17 6.71
CA CYS A 41 29.28 10.77 6.68
C CYS A 41 30.46 9.85 6.39
N ASP A 42 30.84 9.01 7.36
CA ASP A 42 31.76 7.90 7.11
C ASP A 42 31.06 6.74 6.36
N GLU A 43 31.84 5.80 5.82
CA GLU A 43 31.30 4.66 5.05
C GLU A 43 30.31 3.81 5.88
N GLU A 44 30.47 3.75 7.20
CA GLU A 44 29.61 2.95 8.07
C GLU A 44 28.27 3.64 8.33
N GLU A 45 28.26 4.95 8.57
CA GLU A 45 27.05 5.76 8.62
C GLU A 45 26.31 5.77 7.28
N MET A 46 27.03 5.88 6.16
CA MET A 46 26.45 5.85 4.82
C MET A 46 25.78 4.51 4.55
N SER A 47 26.44 3.41 4.92
CA SER A 47 25.88 2.07 4.86
C SER A 47 24.64 1.92 5.75
N ARG A 48 24.63 2.49 6.97
CA ARG A 48 23.44 2.46 7.86
C ARG A 48 22.26 3.27 7.32
N VAL A 49 22.51 4.41 6.68
CA VAL A 49 21.46 5.22 6.03
C VAL A 49 20.93 4.48 4.80
N ALA A 50 21.82 3.92 3.98
CA ALA A 50 21.46 3.12 2.81
C ALA A 50 20.72 1.82 3.16
N ASP A 51 21.02 1.22 4.31
CA ASP A 51 20.35 0.00 4.79
C ASP A 51 18.87 0.23 5.13
N PHE A 52 18.41 1.48 5.29
CA PHE A 52 17.02 1.83 5.60
C PHE A 52 16.41 0.96 6.72
N ARG A 53 17.19 0.66 7.78
CA ARG A 53 16.79 -0.29 8.83
C ARG A 53 15.45 0.05 9.47
N GLY A 54 15.14 1.33 9.63
CA GLY A 54 13.84 1.81 10.11
C GLY A 54 12.66 1.37 9.23
N ALA A 55 12.81 1.47 7.90
CA ALA A 55 11.78 1.02 6.97
C ALA A 55 11.61 -0.51 7.02
N SER A 56 12.71 -1.26 7.11
CA SER A 56 12.66 -2.71 7.29
C SER A 56 11.95 -3.12 8.59
N SER A 57 12.25 -2.44 9.71
CA SER A 57 11.57 -2.65 10.99
C SER A 57 10.08 -2.33 10.93
N ALA A 58 9.70 -1.16 10.38
CA ALA A 58 8.29 -0.77 10.22
C ALA A 58 7.50 -1.80 9.38
N ARG A 59 8.06 -2.23 8.24
CA ARG A 59 7.45 -3.28 7.40
C ARG A 59 7.27 -4.60 8.13
N SER A 60 8.24 -4.97 8.98
CA SER A 60 8.19 -6.18 9.80
C SER A 60 7.09 -6.09 10.85
N ASP A 61 6.94 -4.93 11.50
CA ASP A 61 5.88 -4.67 12.47
C ASP A 61 4.49 -4.71 11.82
N ASP A 62 4.31 -4.06 10.67
CA ASP A 62 3.07 -4.10 9.88
C ASP A 62 2.75 -5.52 9.39
N THR A 63 3.78 -6.27 8.99
CA THR A 63 3.66 -7.69 8.64
C THR A 63 3.17 -8.50 9.83
N LYS A 64 3.74 -8.26 11.01
CA LYS A 64 3.42 -8.98 12.24
C LYS A 64 2.00 -8.69 12.70
N SER A 65 1.55 -7.44 12.63
CA SER A 65 0.19 -7.05 13.01
C SER A 65 -0.85 -7.69 12.07
N LEU A 66 -0.65 -7.62 10.75
CA LEU A 66 -1.58 -8.20 9.78
C LEU A 66 -1.70 -9.73 9.85
N LYS A 67 -0.64 -10.42 10.26
CA LYS A 67 -0.50 -11.88 10.15
C LYS A 67 -1.69 -12.66 10.71
N GLY A 68 -2.21 -12.24 11.86
CA GLY A 68 -3.36 -12.87 12.51
C GLY A 68 -4.70 -12.36 11.97
N HIS A 69 -4.82 -11.04 11.82
CA HIS A 69 -6.07 -10.38 11.44
C HIS A 69 -6.53 -10.70 10.02
N ILE A 70 -5.60 -10.92 9.09
CA ILE A 70 -5.95 -11.27 7.71
C ILE A 70 -6.78 -12.57 7.64
N LEU A 71 -6.55 -13.52 8.55
CA LEU A 71 -7.32 -14.75 8.61
C LEU A 71 -8.77 -14.48 9.03
N ASP A 72 -8.99 -13.51 9.91
CA ASP A 72 -10.33 -13.14 10.35
C ASP A 72 -11.11 -12.45 9.20
N TRP A 73 -10.41 -11.83 8.25
CA TRP A 73 -11.03 -11.12 7.11
C TRP A 73 -11.33 -12.02 5.91
N ILE A 74 -10.56 -13.09 5.72
CA ILE A 74 -10.75 -14.03 4.61
C ILE A 74 -11.56 -15.26 5.02
N GLY A 75 -11.68 -15.53 6.32
CA GLY A 75 -12.48 -16.62 6.85
C GLY A 75 -13.96 -16.27 6.87
N THR A 76 -14.82 -17.29 6.70
CA THR A 76 -16.24 -17.12 6.93
C THR A 76 -16.50 -17.02 8.44
N PRO A 77 -17.26 -16.02 8.93
CA PRO A 77 -17.59 -15.90 10.34
C PRO A 77 -18.25 -17.19 10.88
N GLY A 78 -17.65 -17.78 11.91
CA GLY A 78 -18.15 -19.01 12.53
C GLY A 78 -17.65 -20.32 11.93
N GLU A 79 -16.91 -20.28 10.82
CA GLU A 79 -16.31 -21.46 10.20
C GLU A 79 -14.80 -21.51 10.44
N ALA A 80 -14.30 -22.69 10.79
CA ALA A 80 -12.87 -22.91 10.89
C ALA A 80 -12.27 -23.18 9.50
N PHE A 81 -11.05 -22.71 9.27
CA PHE A 81 -10.28 -23.07 8.08
C PHE A 81 -10.04 -24.58 8.02
N VAL A 82 -10.12 -25.15 6.82
CA VAL A 82 -9.83 -26.56 6.55
C VAL A 82 -8.76 -26.63 5.46
N PRO A 83 -7.53 -27.10 5.78
CA PRO A 83 -7.03 -27.43 7.13
C PRO A 83 -6.85 -26.19 8.03
N PRO A 84 -6.82 -26.34 9.36
CA PRO A 84 -6.66 -25.20 10.27
C PRO A 84 -5.39 -24.38 9.99
N ILE A 85 -5.56 -23.07 9.83
CA ILE A 85 -4.44 -22.13 9.67
C ILE A 85 -4.11 -21.50 11.02
N ALA A 86 -2.88 -21.67 11.48
CA ALA A 86 -2.38 -20.98 12.66
C ALA A 86 -2.20 -19.47 12.40
N ARG A 87 -2.63 -18.64 13.35
CA ARG A 87 -2.55 -17.16 13.23
C ARG A 87 -1.12 -16.65 13.19
N ASN A 88 -0.18 -17.36 13.81
CA ASN A 88 1.23 -16.99 13.94
C ASN A 88 2.18 -17.76 13.01
N ILE A 89 1.70 -18.72 12.21
CA ILE A 89 2.54 -19.54 11.32
C ILE A 89 2.01 -19.43 9.88
N LYS A 90 2.92 -19.27 8.90
CA LYS A 90 2.56 -19.09 7.48
C LYS A 90 2.75 -20.35 6.64
N THR A 91 3.32 -21.42 7.17
CA THR A 91 3.69 -22.63 6.40
C THR A 91 2.51 -23.25 5.65
N ASN A 92 1.32 -23.21 6.26
CA ASN A 92 0.09 -23.81 5.72
C ASN A 92 -0.78 -22.79 4.95
N ARG A 93 -0.21 -21.66 4.55
CA ARG A 93 -0.89 -20.63 3.72
C ARG A 93 -0.41 -20.73 2.27
N GLY A 94 -0.98 -19.90 1.40
CA GLY A 94 -0.63 -19.83 -0.01
C GLY A 94 -1.35 -20.91 -0.82
N TYR A 95 -0.73 -21.35 -1.91
CA TYR A 95 -1.34 -22.32 -2.82
C TYR A 95 -1.66 -23.69 -2.18
N HIS A 96 -1.08 -23.99 -1.02
CA HIS A 96 -1.33 -25.24 -0.28
C HIS A 96 -2.66 -25.23 0.49
N HIS A 97 -3.36 -24.10 0.58
CA HIS A 97 -4.65 -23.99 1.25
C HIS A 97 -5.68 -23.38 0.31
N GLU A 98 -6.90 -23.92 0.28
CA GLU A 98 -7.93 -23.52 -0.69
C GLU A 98 -8.26 -22.02 -0.64
N VAL A 99 -8.58 -21.47 0.53
CA VAL A 99 -8.95 -20.05 0.67
C VAL A 99 -7.81 -19.08 0.31
N THR A 100 -6.60 -19.31 0.82
CA THR A 100 -5.48 -18.39 0.53
C THR A 100 -4.93 -18.57 -0.88
N GLY A 101 -4.95 -19.80 -1.40
CA GLY A 101 -4.57 -20.11 -2.78
C GLY A 101 -5.53 -19.50 -3.79
N SER A 102 -6.84 -19.55 -3.54
CA SER A 102 -7.83 -18.93 -4.43
C SER A 102 -7.65 -17.43 -4.53
N LEU A 103 -7.32 -16.75 -3.42
CA LEU A 103 -7.06 -15.30 -3.40
C LEU A 103 -5.76 -14.91 -4.11
N LEU A 104 -4.75 -15.77 -4.05
CA LEU A 104 -3.43 -15.53 -4.63
C LEU A 104 -3.30 -15.98 -6.08
N CYS A 105 -4.24 -16.80 -6.56
CA CYS A 105 -4.26 -17.24 -7.95
C CYS A 105 -4.19 -16.00 -8.87
N PRO A 106 -3.29 -16.00 -9.88
CA PRO A 106 -3.28 -14.97 -10.90
C PRO A 106 -4.67 -14.75 -11.49
N ALA A 107 -5.03 -13.49 -11.72
CA ALA A 107 -6.38 -13.11 -12.14
C ALA A 107 -6.79 -13.76 -13.48
N GLY A 108 -5.82 -13.99 -14.38
CA GLY A 108 -6.05 -14.68 -15.65
C GLY A 108 -6.14 -16.21 -15.56
N LEU A 109 -5.97 -16.80 -14.37
CA LEU A 109 -6.02 -18.26 -14.18
C LEU A 109 -7.24 -18.67 -13.35
N ASN A 110 -7.80 -19.83 -13.70
CA ASN A 110 -8.92 -20.39 -12.96
C ASN A 110 -8.42 -21.28 -11.81
N TRP A 111 -8.56 -20.80 -10.57
CA TRP A 111 -8.23 -21.61 -9.39
C TRP A 111 -9.03 -22.90 -9.32
N ALA A 112 -10.24 -22.99 -9.88
CA ALA A 112 -11.03 -24.22 -9.85
C ALA A 112 -10.41 -25.36 -10.69
N ASP A 113 -9.51 -25.04 -11.64
CA ASP A 113 -8.81 -26.04 -12.44
C ASP A 113 -7.78 -26.78 -11.57
N SER A 114 -7.95 -28.11 -11.50
CA SER A 114 -7.06 -28.99 -10.72
C SER A 114 -5.63 -28.99 -11.24
N ASN A 115 -5.41 -28.77 -12.54
CA ASN A 115 -4.08 -28.68 -13.13
C ASN A 115 -3.38 -27.40 -12.68
N VAL A 116 -4.08 -26.26 -12.72
CA VAL A 116 -3.58 -24.97 -12.22
C VAL A 116 -3.22 -25.07 -10.73
N LYS A 117 -4.10 -25.66 -9.91
CA LYS A 117 -3.79 -25.88 -8.47
C LYS A 117 -2.54 -26.74 -8.30
N ALA A 118 -2.42 -27.83 -9.04
CA ALA A 118 -1.30 -28.75 -8.92
C ALA A 118 0.03 -28.08 -9.28
N GLN A 119 0.08 -27.36 -10.40
CA GLN A 119 1.29 -26.67 -10.86
C GLN A 119 1.70 -25.52 -9.94
N LEU A 120 0.73 -24.77 -9.40
CA LEU A 120 0.99 -23.72 -8.41
C LEU A 120 1.47 -24.27 -7.06
N ARG A 121 0.96 -25.44 -6.64
CA ARG A 121 1.38 -26.11 -5.41
C ARG A 121 2.77 -26.74 -5.53
N SER A 122 3.05 -27.39 -6.65
CA SER A 122 4.35 -28.02 -6.92
C SER A 122 5.47 -26.99 -7.13
N GLY A 123 5.11 -25.77 -7.55
CA GLY A 123 6.07 -24.74 -7.95
C GLY A 123 6.57 -24.90 -9.39
N GLU A 124 6.02 -25.85 -10.15
CA GLU A 124 6.28 -26.02 -11.58
C GLU A 124 5.85 -24.77 -12.36
N MET A 125 4.71 -24.19 -11.99
CA MET A 125 4.29 -22.89 -12.48
C MET A 125 4.83 -21.78 -11.57
N THR A 126 5.91 -21.13 -12.03
CA THR A 126 6.39 -19.91 -11.39
C THR A 126 5.55 -18.73 -11.84
N VAL A 127 4.86 -18.09 -10.90
CA VAL A 127 4.06 -16.88 -11.16
C VAL A 127 4.97 -15.65 -11.20
N PRO A 128 5.14 -14.98 -12.35
CA PRO A 128 5.93 -13.75 -12.44
C PRO A 128 5.26 -12.57 -11.70
N GLY A 129 6.02 -11.50 -11.43
CA GLY A 129 5.55 -10.38 -10.59
C GLY A 129 4.54 -9.43 -11.27
N ASP A 130 4.37 -9.55 -12.57
CA ASP A 130 3.36 -8.87 -13.40
C ASP A 130 2.02 -9.61 -13.41
N GLN A 131 2.00 -10.90 -13.06
CA GLN A 131 0.78 -11.68 -12.90
C GLN A 131 0.13 -11.37 -11.56
N TRP A 132 -0.76 -10.38 -11.58
CA TRP A 132 -1.41 -9.90 -10.38
C TRP A 132 -2.45 -10.90 -9.83
N PRO A 133 -2.51 -11.05 -8.50
CA PRO A 133 -3.43 -11.97 -7.85
C PRO A 133 -4.86 -11.44 -7.85
N ILE A 134 -5.82 -12.36 -7.89
CA ILE A 134 -7.26 -12.02 -7.96
C ILE A 134 -7.74 -11.18 -6.76
N PHE A 135 -7.07 -11.26 -5.60
CA PHE A 135 -7.44 -10.46 -4.43
C PHE A 135 -7.32 -8.94 -4.64
N LEU A 136 -6.63 -8.47 -5.69
CA LEU A 136 -6.61 -7.03 -6.00
C LEU A 136 -7.97 -6.53 -6.47
N TYR A 137 -8.77 -7.41 -7.07
CA TYR A 137 -10.02 -7.05 -7.69
C TYR A 137 -11.18 -7.02 -6.69
N ALA A 138 -12.13 -6.13 -6.93
CA ALA A 138 -13.39 -6.10 -6.18
C ALA A 138 -14.09 -7.46 -6.25
N ASN A 139 -14.51 -7.98 -5.10
CA ASN A 139 -15.15 -9.28 -4.96
C ASN A 139 -14.33 -10.47 -5.50
N ASN A 140 -13.02 -10.30 -5.71
CA ASN A 140 -12.14 -11.29 -6.34
C ASN A 140 -12.65 -11.74 -7.72
N GLN A 141 -13.16 -10.81 -8.53
CA GLN A 141 -13.62 -11.07 -9.89
C GLN A 141 -12.81 -10.26 -10.89
N TYR A 142 -12.26 -10.94 -11.89
CA TYR A 142 -11.50 -10.34 -12.97
C TYR A 142 -12.32 -10.38 -14.24
N ASP A 143 -12.46 -9.23 -14.90
CA ASP A 143 -13.11 -9.09 -16.19
C ASP A 143 -12.03 -8.95 -17.28
N PRO A 144 -11.86 -9.94 -18.17
CA PRO A 144 -10.89 -9.87 -19.25
C PRO A 144 -11.20 -8.79 -20.29
N ASP A 145 -12.47 -8.41 -20.44
CA ASP A 145 -12.91 -7.39 -21.41
C ASP A 145 -12.74 -5.96 -20.83
N ASP A 146 -12.78 -5.83 -19.51
CA ASP A 146 -12.47 -4.59 -18.78
C ASP A 146 -11.54 -4.86 -17.56
N PRO A 147 -10.21 -4.97 -17.78
CA PRO A 147 -9.25 -5.24 -16.71
C PRO A 147 -9.16 -4.17 -15.62
N TRP A 148 -9.68 -2.96 -15.86
CA TRP A 148 -9.74 -1.91 -14.83
C TRP A 148 -10.90 -2.11 -13.87
N ASN A 149 -11.91 -2.90 -14.26
CA ASN A 149 -13.09 -3.14 -13.46
C ASN A 149 -12.75 -3.77 -12.12
N GLY A 150 -12.89 -2.99 -11.05
CA GLY A 150 -12.63 -3.45 -9.69
C GLY A 150 -11.16 -3.57 -9.31
N LEU A 151 -10.21 -3.27 -10.20
CA LEU A 151 -8.78 -3.32 -9.92
C LEU A 151 -8.43 -2.42 -8.71
N LEU A 152 -7.66 -2.98 -7.76
CA LEU A 152 -7.24 -2.33 -6.52
C LEU A 152 -8.40 -1.78 -5.66
N ARG A 153 -9.61 -2.34 -5.80
CA ARG A 153 -10.81 -1.95 -5.03
C ARG A 153 -11.34 -3.09 -4.16
N SER A 154 -10.53 -4.10 -3.88
CA SER A 154 -10.96 -5.21 -3.03
C SER A 154 -11.18 -4.78 -1.58
N ARG A 155 -12.19 -5.39 -0.95
CA ARG A 155 -12.47 -5.18 0.48
C ARG A 155 -11.25 -5.52 1.34
N LEU A 156 -10.52 -6.56 0.97
CA LEU A 156 -9.33 -7.01 1.70
C LEU A 156 -8.25 -5.92 1.74
N LEU A 157 -7.99 -5.26 0.61
CA LEU A 157 -7.05 -4.13 0.54
C LEU A 157 -7.52 -2.97 1.41
N VAL A 158 -8.80 -2.59 1.34
CA VAL A 158 -9.35 -1.48 2.14
C VAL A 158 -9.22 -1.76 3.64
N THR A 159 -9.55 -2.98 4.08
CA THR A 159 -9.44 -3.39 5.47
C THR A 159 -7.99 -3.40 5.94
N ALA A 160 -7.06 -3.93 5.14
CA ALA A 160 -5.64 -3.93 5.45
C ALA A 160 -5.06 -2.50 5.52
N TYR A 161 -5.48 -1.62 4.60
CA TYR A 161 -5.10 -0.20 4.62
C TYR A 161 -5.51 0.46 5.93
N LYS A 162 -6.77 0.26 6.35
CA LYS A 162 -7.26 0.81 7.63
C LYS A 162 -6.49 0.27 8.83
N HIS A 163 -6.19 -1.03 8.82
CA HIS A 163 -5.43 -1.65 9.90
C HIS A 163 -4.04 -1.03 10.07
N ILE A 164 -3.30 -0.83 8.97
CA ILE A 164 -1.93 -0.29 8.98
C ILE A 164 -1.92 1.23 9.19
N PHE A 165 -2.69 1.97 8.38
CA PHE A 165 -2.56 3.42 8.33
C PHE A 165 -3.52 4.14 9.30
N THR A 166 -4.75 3.70 9.52
CA THR A 166 -5.69 4.49 10.34
C THR A 166 -5.74 4.03 11.79
N SER A 167 -5.93 2.74 12.07
CA SER A 167 -5.82 2.12 13.39
C SER A 167 -6.40 0.71 13.30
N PRO A 168 -5.89 -0.28 14.05
CA PRO A 168 -6.55 -1.58 14.19
C PRO A 168 -8.02 -1.47 14.62
N SER A 169 -8.35 -0.50 15.47
CA SER A 169 -9.72 -0.23 15.95
C SER A 169 -10.65 0.38 14.90
N SER A 170 -10.15 0.82 13.74
CA SER A 170 -10.99 1.35 12.65
C SER A 170 -11.52 0.27 11.69
N VAL A 171 -11.17 -0.99 11.96
CA VAL A 171 -11.68 -2.16 11.24
C VAL A 171 -13.04 -2.60 11.81
N ASP A 172 -13.26 -2.40 13.11
CA ASP A 172 -14.54 -2.64 13.80
C ASP A 172 -15.16 -1.30 14.23
N ASP A 173 -16.41 -1.02 13.82
CA ASP A 173 -17.11 0.24 14.13
C ASP A 173 -17.32 0.51 15.64
N GLU A 174 -17.03 -0.47 16.50
CA GLU A 174 -17.39 -0.44 17.92
C GLU A 174 -16.30 0.08 18.86
N THR A 175 -15.03 0.23 18.42
CA THR A 175 -13.93 0.60 19.34
C THR A 175 -13.35 1.99 19.08
N LYS A 176 -13.49 2.88 20.08
CA LYS A 176 -12.81 4.18 20.07
C LYS A 176 -11.31 3.98 20.27
N ALA A 177 -10.52 4.39 19.27
CA ALA A 177 -9.06 4.37 19.32
C ALA A 177 -8.50 5.15 20.52
N THR A 178 -7.63 4.54 21.32
CA THR A 178 -6.92 5.19 22.44
C THR A 178 -5.66 5.94 21.99
N ARG A 179 -5.18 5.71 20.75
CA ARG A 179 -4.01 6.37 20.15
C ARG A 179 -4.33 6.92 18.77
N ALA A 180 -3.57 7.92 18.35
CA ALA A 180 -3.61 8.40 16.97
C ALA A 180 -3.20 7.29 16.00
N GLY A 181 -3.91 7.21 14.87
CA GLY A 181 -3.52 6.37 13.74
C GLY A 181 -2.19 6.78 13.13
N ASN A 182 -1.50 5.85 12.48
CA ASN A 182 -0.25 6.12 11.75
C ASN A 182 -0.42 7.27 10.74
N ALA A 183 -1.54 7.30 10.01
CA ALA A 183 -1.91 8.37 9.10
C ALA A 183 -2.02 9.72 9.81
N ARG A 184 -2.61 9.77 11.00
CA ARG A 184 -2.69 11.01 11.78
C ARG A 184 -1.33 11.41 12.36
N ILE A 185 -0.55 10.45 12.85
CA ILE A 185 0.79 10.67 13.40
C ILE A 185 1.71 11.25 12.33
N HIS A 186 1.64 10.72 11.11
CA HIS A 186 2.47 11.13 9.98
C HIS A 186 1.82 12.20 9.09
N GLY A 187 0.68 12.78 9.49
CA GLY A 187 0.01 13.85 8.75
C GLY A 187 -0.51 13.45 7.36
N MET A 188 -0.74 12.16 7.11
CA MET A 188 -1.35 11.67 5.88
C MET A 188 -2.81 12.12 5.79
N THR A 189 -3.09 12.98 4.81
CA THR A 189 -4.43 13.54 4.55
C THR A 189 -5.11 12.93 3.33
N LYS A 190 -4.34 12.22 2.50
CA LYS A 190 -4.79 11.55 1.28
C LYS A 190 -4.07 10.21 1.07
N VAL A 191 -4.76 9.29 0.42
CA VAL A 191 -4.20 8.04 -0.10
C VAL A 191 -3.32 8.34 -1.31
N THR A 192 -2.21 7.62 -1.45
CA THR A 192 -1.28 7.69 -2.59
C THR A 192 -1.18 6.35 -3.31
N ALA A 193 -0.79 6.36 -4.59
CA ALA A 193 -0.54 5.14 -5.35
C ALA A 193 0.47 4.23 -4.63
N ALA A 194 1.55 4.81 -4.10
CA ALA A 194 2.56 4.08 -3.32
C ALA A 194 1.99 3.44 -2.04
N SER A 195 1.08 4.10 -1.34
CA SER A 195 0.42 3.50 -0.17
C SER A 195 -0.50 2.33 -0.55
N ILE A 196 -1.15 2.37 -1.71
CA ILE A 196 -1.97 1.26 -2.21
C ILE A 196 -1.08 0.07 -2.60
N ALA A 197 -0.03 0.32 -3.39
CA ALA A 197 0.94 -0.72 -3.79
C ALA A 197 1.62 -1.37 -2.58
N TYR A 198 1.93 -0.57 -1.55
CA TYR A 198 2.45 -1.06 -0.28
C TYR A 198 1.47 -2.03 0.40
N ILE A 199 0.19 -1.68 0.52
CA ILE A 199 -0.82 -2.56 1.12
C ILE A 199 -1.01 -3.83 0.29
N ALA A 200 -1.07 -3.72 -1.04
CA ALA A 200 -1.15 -4.88 -1.93
C ALA A 200 0.03 -5.84 -1.71
N THR A 201 1.23 -5.31 -1.54
CA THR A 201 2.44 -6.08 -1.23
C THR A 201 2.35 -6.75 0.13
N GLN A 202 1.95 -6.01 1.18
CA GLN A 202 1.80 -6.56 2.53
C GLN A 202 0.76 -7.70 2.58
N VAL A 203 -0.38 -7.55 1.91
CA VAL A 203 -1.43 -8.58 1.83
C VAL A 203 -0.92 -9.82 1.08
N SER A 204 -0.26 -9.63 -0.07
CA SER A 204 0.36 -10.73 -0.82
C SER A 204 1.35 -11.53 0.03
N MET A 205 2.23 -10.83 0.76
CA MET A 205 3.21 -11.43 1.68
C MET A 205 2.59 -12.15 2.89
N MET A 206 1.35 -11.83 3.26
CA MET A 206 0.66 -12.48 4.39
C MET A 206 -0.13 -13.73 3.98
N SER A 207 -0.67 -13.74 2.77
CA SER A 207 -1.42 -14.88 2.24
C SER A 207 -0.51 -16.01 1.74
N LEU A 208 0.78 -15.76 1.50
CA LEU A 208 1.70 -16.75 0.95
C LEU A 208 2.59 -17.41 2.03
N SER A 209 2.87 -18.70 1.90
CA SER A 209 3.82 -19.41 2.77
C SER A 209 5.26 -18.98 2.49
N THR A 210 6.04 -18.87 3.57
CA THR A 210 7.30 -18.13 3.69
C THR A 210 8.48 -18.63 2.86
N VAL A 211 8.44 -19.77 2.16
CA VAL A 211 9.73 -20.43 1.80
C VAL A 211 9.92 -20.79 0.32
N LEU A 212 8.89 -21.18 -0.43
CA LEU A 212 9.16 -21.89 -1.68
C LEU A 212 9.07 -21.06 -2.96
N ASN A 213 8.74 -19.77 -2.89
CA ASN A 213 8.54 -19.01 -4.11
C ASN A 213 9.12 -17.59 -4.12
N TYR A 214 9.13 -16.81 -3.04
CA TYR A 214 9.56 -15.41 -3.12
C TYR A 214 10.96 -15.19 -2.56
N SER A 215 11.98 -15.17 -3.42
CA SER A 215 13.24 -14.50 -3.11
C SER A 215 13.00 -12.99 -2.95
N HIS A 216 13.91 -12.27 -2.28
CA HIS A 216 13.83 -10.82 -2.07
C HIS A 216 13.54 -10.05 -3.38
N GLY A 217 14.03 -10.55 -4.52
CA GLY A 217 13.76 -9.94 -5.83
C GLY A 217 12.28 -9.96 -6.24
N ARG A 218 11.52 -11.01 -5.91
CA ARG A 218 10.16 -11.19 -6.46
C ARG A 218 9.11 -10.28 -5.85
N TYR A 219 9.21 -9.97 -4.55
CA TYR A 219 8.27 -9.02 -3.94
C TYR A 219 8.55 -7.60 -4.44
N LEU A 220 9.82 -7.29 -4.72
CA LEU A 220 10.21 -6.03 -5.35
C LEU A 220 9.61 -5.97 -6.76
N THR A 221 9.77 -7.01 -7.59
CA THR A 221 9.17 -7.05 -8.93
C THR A 221 7.66 -6.86 -8.91
N TYR A 222 6.95 -7.50 -7.97
CA TYR A 222 5.50 -7.31 -7.82
C TYR A 222 5.12 -5.89 -7.36
N SER A 223 5.79 -5.36 -6.33
CA SER A 223 5.50 -4.00 -5.87
C SER A 223 5.84 -2.97 -6.95
N THR A 224 6.92 -3.19 -7.70
CA THR A 224 7.36 -2.33 -8.79
C THR A 224 6.39 -2.40 -9.96
N SER A 225 5.89 -3.58 -10.35
CA SER A 225 4.94 -3.71 -11.46
C SER A 225 3.64 -2.94 -11.19
N VAL A 226 3.11 -3.01 -9.96
CA VAL A 226 1.92 -2.24 -9.55
C VAL A 226 2.23 -0.74 -9.54
N LEU A 227 3.39 -0.33 -9.04
CA LEU A 227 3.78 1.08 -8.99
C LEU A 227 4.00 1.68 -10.38
N GLU A 228 4.70 0.99 -11.26
CA GLU A 228 4.97 1.41 -12.63
C GLU A 228 3.68 1.59 -13.41
N PHE A 229 2.73 0.67 -13.26
CA PHE A 229 1.41 0.80 -13.85
C PHE A 229 0.65 2.03 -13.32
N LEU A 230 0.66 2.26 -12.00
CA LEU A 230 -0.02 3.41 -11.41
C LEU A 230 0.66 4.77 -11.70
N ASP A 231 1.95 4.77 -12.06
CA ASP A 231 2.71 5.96 -12.43
C ASP A 231 2.65 6.26 -13.94
N ASP A 232 2.07 5.37 -14.77
CA ASP A 232 1.93 5.57 -16.20
C ASP A 232 1.01 6.77 -16.52
N ILE A 233 1.47 7.63 -17.42
CA ILE A 233 0.73 8.82 -17.85
C ILE A 233 -0.58 8.46 -18.55
N ASN A 234 -0.63 7.32 -19.24
CA ASN A 234 -1.80 6.86 -19.97
C ASN A 234 -2.92 6.43 -19.02
N GLU A 235 -2.56 5.93 -17.85
CA GLU A 235 -3.50 5.44 -16.82
C GLU A 235 -3.93 6.56 -15.86
N LYS A 236 -3.44 7.78 -16.06
CA LYS A 236 -3.58 8.87 -15.09
C LYS A 236 -5.03 9.19 -14.74
N GLU A 237 -5.94 9.17 -15.70
CA GLU A 237 -7.35 9.50 -15.48
C GLU A 237 -8.01 8.45 -14.57
N ASP A 238 -7.79 7.17 -14.85
CA ASP A 238 -8.32 6.06 -14.06
C ASP A 238 -7.67 5.95 -12.68
N VAL A 239 -6.36 6.23 -12.59
CA VAL A 239 -5.62 6.32 -11.33
C VAL A 239 -6.15 7.47 -10.46
N ASP A 240 -6.40 8.65 -11.03
CA ASP A 240 -6.97 9.77 -10.29
C ASP A 240 -8.39 9.45 -9.79
N ALA A 241 -9.21 8.75 -10.60
CA ALA A 241 -10.52 8.24 -10.19
C ALA A 241 -10.43 7.18 -9.07
N LEU A 242 -9.47 6.27 -9.16
CA LEU A 242 -9.15 5.28 -8.14
C LEU A 242 -8.76 5.97 -6.82
N LEU A 243 -7.85 6.93 -6.85
CA LEU A 243 -7.42 7.69 -5.67
C LEU A 243 -8.58 8.49 -5.07
N ALA A 244 -9.45 9.08 -5.89
CA ALA A 244 -10.66 9.75 -5.41
C ALA A 244 -11.64 8.78 -4.72
N TRP A 245 -11.78 7.55 -5.24
CA TRP A 245 -12.55 6.49 -4.59
C TRP A 245 -11.92 6.11 -3.23
N TRP A 246 -10.62 5.86 -3.18
CA TRP A 246 -9.90 5.50 -1.95
C TRP A 246 -10.00 6.59 -0.88
N ASN A 247 -9.81 7.86 -1.25
CA ASN A 247 -9.90 8.99 -0.33
C ASN A 247 -11.29 9.11 0.32
N ARG A 248 -12.37 8.80 -0.42
CA ARG A 248 -13.73 8.76 0.15
C ARG A 248 -13.90 7.66 1.20
N HIS A 249 -13.24 6.52 1.03
CA HIS A 249 -13.37 5.35 1.92
C HIS A 249 -12.46 5.41 3.15
N ILE A 250 -11.28 6.04 3.02
CA ILE A 250 -10.27 6.09 4.08
C ILE A 250 -10.28 7.43 4.83
N PHE A 251 -10.44 8.55 4.12
CA PHE A 251 -10.39 9.89 4.69
C PHE A 251 -11.65 10.71 4.36
N PRO A 252 -12.85 10.26 4.82
CA PRO A 252 -14.10 10.95 4.50
C PRO A 252 -14.13 12.41 4.97
N GLY A 253 -13.42 12.74 6.05
CA GLY A 253 -13.30 14.10 6.58
C GLY A 253 -12.34 15.03 5.82
N SER A 254 -11.38 14.48 5.06
CA SER A 254 -10.47 15.26 4.21
C SER A 254 -11.04 15.49 2.81
N ALA A 255 -11.91 14.58 2.34
CA ALA A 255 -12.59 14.70 1.05
C ALA A 255 -13.64 15.81 1.04
N THR A 256 -14.22 16.15 2.19
CA THR A 256 -14.98 17.39 2.36
C THR A 256 -14.00 18.55 2.52
N GLY A 257 -13.68 19.19 1.40
CA GLY A 257 -12.91 20.45 1.39
C GLY A 257 -13.41 21.41 2.46
N ALA A 258 -12.47 21.99 3.21
CA ALA A 258 -12.65 23.04 4.21
C ALA A 258 -14.07 23.10 4.80
N ARG A 259 -14.33 22.28 5.83
CA ARG A 259 -15.60 22.22 6.57
C ARG A 259 -16.19 23.62 6.69
N ALA A 260 -17.21 23.91 5.88
CA ALA A 260 -17.83 25.23 5.88
C ALA A 260 -18.24 25.53 7.33
N PRO A 261 -17.86 26.68 7.90
CA PRO A 261 -18.23 27.01 9.27
C PRO A 261 -19.75 26.86 9.39
N ALA A 262 -20.21 26.17 10.43
CA ALA A 262 -21.64 25.95 10.65
C ALA A 262 -22.39 27.28 10.49
N LYS A 263 -23.56 27.27 9.83
CA LYS A 263 -24.29 28.48 9.40
C LYS A 263 -24.50 29.52 10.52
N ASN A 264 -24.49 29.09 11.78
CA ASN A 264 -24.66 29.95 12.97
C ASN A 264 -23.40 30.16 13.82
N SER A 265 -22.23 29.70 13.36
CA SER A 265 -20.98 29.84 14.11
C SER A 265 -20.46 31.28 14.09
N ALA A 266 -19.76 31.68 15.16
CA ALA A 266 -19.08 32.97 15.21
C ALA A 266 -18.11 33.16 14.02
N LEU A 267 -17.49 32.08 13.55
CA LEU A 267 -16.58 32.09 12.40
C LEU A 267 -17.30 32.46 11.09
N ALA A 268 -18.51 31.95 10.85
CA ALA A 268 -19.31 32.32 9.68
C ALA A 268 -19.65 33.82 9.68
N LYS A 269 -20.09 34.36 10.84
CA LYS A 269 -20.40 35.78 11.02
C LYS A 269 -19.17 36.68 10.85
N LEU A 270 -18.00 36.24 11.32
CA LEU A 270 -16.75 37.00 11.16
C LEU A 270 -16.28 37.02 9.70
N LEU A 271 -16.46 35.93 8.95
CA LEU A 271 -16.14 35.87 7.53
C LEU A 271 -17.09 36.72 6.67
N GLU A 272 -18.39 36.72 6.98
CA GLU A 272 -19.37 37.63 6.35
C GLU A 272 -19.01 39.10 6.59
N ARG A 273 -18.67 39.47 7.83
CA ARG A 273 -18.23 40.82 8.16
C ARG A 273 -16.97 41.23 7.39
N ARG A 274 -16.04 40.29 7.15
CA ARG A 274 -14.83 40.52 6.34
C ARG A 274 -15.15 40.76 4.87
N LYS A 275 -16.06 39.97 4.29
CA LYS A 275 -16.55 40.18 2.92
C LYS A 275 -17.25 41.52 2.75
N GLN A 276 -18.09 41.90 3.71
CA GLN A 276 -18.78 43.20 3.71
C GLN A 276 -17.80 44.37 3.76
N LYS A 277 -16.77 44.30 4.61
CA LYS A 277 -15.71 45.32 4.68
C LYS A 277 -14.90 45.44 3.39
N ASN A 278 -14.56 44.32 2.76
CA ASN A 278 -13.81 44.33 1.51
C ASN A 278 -14.64 44.90 0.35
N ASN A 279 -15.95 44.59 0.29
CA ASN A 279 -16.84 45.17 -0.73
C ASN A 279 -17.07 46.67 -0.53
N THR A 280 -17.14 47.14 0.72
CA THR A 280 -17.25 48.59 0.99
C THR A 280 -15.94 49.33 0.71
N ALA A 281 -14.78 48.73 1.02
CA ALA A 281 -13.48 49.30 0.65
C ALA A 281 -13.28 49.37 -0.88
N ALA A 282 -13.76 48.37 -1.62
CA ALA A 282 -13.72 48.37 -3.08
C ALA A 282 -14.67 49.43 -3.68
N ALA A 283 -15.86 49.62 -3.12
CA ALA A 283 -16.83 50.60 -3.60
C ALA A 283 -16.45 52.06 -3.33
N VAL A 284 -15.64 52.33 -2.30
CA VAL A 284 -15.12 53.67 -1.97
C VAL A 284 -13.87 54.03 -2.79
N SER A 285 -13.28 53.07 -3.51
CA SER A 285 -12.07 53.25 -4.33
C SER A 285 -12.35 53.42 -5.83
N THR A 286 -13.60 53.68 -6.21
CA THR A 286 -14.11 53.95 -7.58
C THR A 286 -14.82 55.28 -7.60
#